data_AF-A0AAW3GJY4-F1
#
_entry.id   AF-A0AAW3GJY4-F1
#
_cell.length_a   1.000
_cell.length_b   1.000
_cell.length_c   1.000
_cell.angle_alpha   90.00
_cell.angle_beta   90.00
_cell.angle_gamma   90.00
#
_symmetry.space_group_name_H-M   'P 1'
#
loop_
_entity.id
_entity.type
_entity.pdbx_description
1 polymer ?
#
loop_
_entity_poly.entity_id
_entity_poly.type
_entity_poly.pdbx_seq_one_letter_code
_entity_poly.pdbx_strand_id
1 'polypeptide(L)'
;MLNKEIRLVISGTYSTGKTTTATALSIATGIPLINALSAREILTDLYPGRRFQDMNATELMALGLKRFEERVREEAILYLQHTNFISDGSVLNEWIYGTVRMKVGLNPGSGFIHRAAKAILGLPGRGFYKKYMNAYGQVARLHSQQWYTDVVHLPVEFPMSADGHRPVSERYRTLSDKEIREGFLSIGKTPELVSGSQVERLRKIINLYDLPVVVPIDEAVTQAEEQIRTNREAVSKRIIEQYKEPSLKEKIKFISEF
;
A
#
# COMPACT_ATOMS: atom_id res chain seq x y z
N MET A 1 11.99 -29.18 16.12
CA MET A 1 11.85 -27.72 16.34
C MET A 1 10.48 -27.34 15.82
N LEU A 2 9.61 -26.73 16.62
CA LEU A 2 8.35 -26.20 16.08
C LEU A 2 8.71 -25.08 15.10
N ASN A 3 8.36 -25.22 13.82
CA ASN A 3 8.40 -24.08 12.89
C ASN A 3 7.49 -22.99 13.47
N LYS A 4 8.08 -21.87 13.88
CA LYS A 4 7.32 -20.70 14.34
C LYS A 4 6.45 -20.25 13.17
N GLU A 5 5.13 -20.21 13.37
CA GLU A 5 4.23 -19.63 12.37
C GLU A 5 4.60 -18.16 12.17
N ILE A 6 4.81 -17.76 10.91
CA ILE A 6 5.19 -16.40 10.56
C ILE A 6 4.24 -15.83 9.49
N ARG A 7 3.53 -14.78 9.88
CA ARG A 7 2.66 -13.97 9.03
C ARG A 7 3.22 -12.55 9.06
N LEU A 8 4.32 -12.38 8.32
CA LEU A 8 5.21 -11.21 8.42
C LEU A 8 4.75 -10.08 7.52
N VAL A 9 4.53 -8.90 8.10
CA VAL A 9 4.25 -7.68 7.34
C VAL A 9 5.53 -6.92 7.05
N ILE A 10 5.76 -6.60 5.77
CA ILE A 10 6.74 -5.61 5.33
C ILE A 10 6.03 -4.27 5.16
N SER A 11 6.21 -3.38 6.12
CA SER A 11 5.56 -2.08 6.25
C SER A 11 6.48 -0.93 5.85
N GLY A 12 5.89 0.26 5.64
CA GLY A 12 6.58 1.44 5.14
C GLY A 12 5.72 2.26 4.18
N THR A 13 6.06 3.52 3.98
CA THR A 13 5.32 4.44 3.11
C THR A 13 5.69 4.29 1.62
N TYR A 14 5.17 5.15 0.75
CA TYR A 14 5.51 5.13 -0.68
C TYR A 14 7.01 5.28 -0.90
N SER A 15 7.54 4.46 -1.80
CA SER A 15 8.93 4.54 -2.26
C SER A 15 9.97 4.32 -1.17
N THR A 16 9.68 3.49 -0.17
CA THR A 16 10.66 2.98 0.79
C THR A 16 11.26 1.63 0.39
N GLY A 17 10.96 1.12 -0.80
CA GLY A 17 11.49 -0.18 -1.27
C GLY A 17 10.72 -1.42 -0.81
N LYS A 18 9.58 -1.26 -0.10
CA LYS A 18 8.75 -2.37 0.41
C LYS A 18 8.52 -3.52 -0.56
N THR A 19 7.95 -3.24 -1.74
CA THR A 19 7.60 -4.29 -2.70
C THR A 19 8.83 -5.11 -3.09
N THR A 20 9.94 -4.43 -3.38
CA THR A 20 11.22 -5.10 -3.67
C THR A 20 11.71 -5.93 -2.48
N THR A 21 11.67 -5.38 -1.26
CA THR A 21 12.07 -6.12 -0.06
C THR A 21 11.19 -7.35 0.18
N ALA A 22 9.86 -7.23 0.05
CA ALA A 22 8.91 -8.31 0.28
C ALA A 22 9.01 -9.41 -0.78
N THR A 23 9.11 -9.04 -2.07
CA THR A 23 9.31 -9.98 -3.18
C THR A 23 10.64 -10.70 -3.05
N ALA A 24 11.74 -9.98 -2.82
CA ALA A 24 13.06 -10.59 -2.66
C ALA A 24 13.11 -11.50 -1.42
N LEU A 25 12.48 -11.11 -0.31
CA LEU A 25 12.39 -11.96 0.89
C LEU A 25 11.61 -13.24 0.62
N SER A 26 10.50 -13.17 -0.13
CA SER A 26 9.74 -14.36 -0.54
C SER A 26 10.58 -15.30 -1.40
N ILE A 27 11.31 -14.77 -2.38
CA ILE A 27 12.21 -15.57 -3.23
C ILE A 27 13.34 -16.19 -2.40
N ALA A 28 14.00 -15.39 -1.55
CA ALA A 28 15.12 -15.84 -0.73
C ALA A 28 14.74 -16.95 0.24
N THR A 29 13.53 -16.88 0.82
CA THR A 29 13.09 -17.78 1.89
C THR A 29 12.17 -18.91 1.44
N GLY A 30 11.58 -18.79 0.25
CA GLY A 30 10.53 -19.69 -0.23
C GLY A 30 9.18 -19.51 0.48
N ILE A 31 9.06 -18.55 1.41
CA ILE A 31 7.78 -18.23 2.06
C ILE A 31 6.91 -17.46 1.05
N PRO A 32 5.65 -17.86 0.84
CA PRO A 32 4.81 -17.23 -0.17
C PRO A 32 4.52 -15.76 0.15
N LEU A 33 4.59 -14.92 -0.88
CA LEU A 33 4.16 -13.52 -0.84
C LEU A 33 2.67 -13.43 -1.14
N ILE A 34 1.93 -12.63 -0.37
CA ILE A 34 0.55 -12.26 -0.71
C ILE A 34 0.54 -11.55 -2.05
N ASN A 35 -0.19 -12.12 -3.01
CA ASN A 35 -0.42 -11.52 -4.31
C ASN A 35 -1.57 -10.49 -4.25
N ALA A 36 -1.39 -9.42 -3.46
CA ALA A 36 -2.36 -8.34 -3.41
C ALA A 36 -2.08 -7.34 -4.54
N LEU A 37 -3.07 -7.12 -5.40
CA LEU A 37 -3.01 -6.15 -6.49
C LEU A 37 -2.61 -4.76 -5.97
N SER A 38 -1.73 -4.08 -6.70
CA SER A 38 -1.40 -2.69 -6.40
C SER A 38 -2.62 -1.78 -6.57
N ALA A 39 -2.57 -0.58 -5.99
CA ALA A 39 -3.68 0.35 -6.10
C ALA A 39 -3.93 0.77 -7.57
N ARG A 40 -2.89 0.74 -8.41
CA ARG A 40 -2.99 1.01 -9.84
C ARG A 40 -3.68 -0.12 -10.59
N GLU A 41 -3.34 -1.37 -10.27
CA GLU A 41 -4.00 -2.55 -10.87
C GLU A 41 -5.48 -2.61 -10.50
N ILE A 42 -5.79 -2.45 -9.21
CA ILE A 42 -7.19 -2.41 -8.76
C ILE A 42 -7.93 -1.25 -9.42
N LEU A 43 -7.30 -0.09 -9.57
CA LEU A 43 -7.91 1.04 -10.26
C LEU A 43 -8.22 0.71 -11.73
N THR A 44 -7.28 0.08 -12.46
CA THR A 44 -7.49 -0.28 -13.87
C THR A 44 -8.57 -1.32 -14.08
N ASP A 45 -8.82 -2.18 -13.09
CA ASP A 45 -9.88 -3.18 -13.15
C ASP A 45 -11.23 -2.62 -12.69
N LEU A 46 -11.25 -1.87 -11.58
CA LEU A 46 -12.46 -1.32 -10.96
C LEU A 46 -13.03 -0.12 -11.73
N TYR A 47 -12.15 0.73 -12.28
CA TYR A 47 -12.52 1.92 -13.05
C TYR A 47 -11.62 2.07 -14.29
N PRO A 48 -11.81 1.25 -15.34
CA PRO A 48 -10.98 1.29 -16.54
C PRO A 48 -10.87 2.70 -17.14
N GLY A 49 -9.64 3.14 -17.41
CA GLY A 49 -9.33 4.47 -17.96
C GLY A 49 -9.39 5.63 -16.95
N ARG A 50 -9.81 5.40 -15.70
CA ARG A 50 -9.80 6.42 -14.64
C ARG A 50 -8.38 6.63 -14.13
N ARG A 51 -7.97 7.89 -13.92
CA ARG A 51 -6.71 8.24 -13.25
C ARG A 51 -6.96 8.58 -11.79
N PHE A 52 -5.96 8.30 -10.93
CA PHE A 52 -5.99 8.64 -9.51
C PHE A 52 -6.36 10.10 -9.24
N GLN A 53 -5.83 11.04 -10.02
CA GLN A 53 -6.12 12.47 -9.81
C GLN A 53 -7.57 12.86 -10.11
N ASP A 54 -8.27 12.05 -10.92
CA ASP A 54 -9.62 12.33 -11.38
C ASP A 54 -10.68 11.68 -10.47
N MET A 55 -10.27 10.82 -9.53
CA MET A 55 -11.18 10.10 -8.65
C MET A 55 -11.92 11.04 -7.68
N ASN A 56 -13.21 10.77 -7.47
CA ASN A 56 -13.98 11.37 -6.39
C ASN A 56 -13.79 10.60 -5.07
N ALA A 57 -14.41 11.09 -3.99
CA ALA A 57 -14.24 10.50 -2.67
C ALA A 57 -14.88 9.10 -2.55
N THR A 58 -16.02 8.87 -3.21
CA THR A 58 -16.69 7.56 -3.24
C THR A 58 -15.90 6.51 -4.01
N GLU A 59 -15.32 6.87 -5.15
CA GLU A 59 -14.42 5.99 -5.91
C GLU A 59 -13.15 5.65 -5.11
N LEU A 60 -12.60 6.62 -4.36
CA LEU A 60 -11.48 6.37 -3.44
C LEU A 60 -11.86 5.44 -2.28
N MET A 61 -13.08 5.56 -1.75
CA MET A 61 -13.59 4.61 -0.75
C MET A 61 -13.73 3.21 -1.33
N ALA A 62 -14.32 3.08 -2.52
CA ALA A 62 -14.49 1.80 -3.21
C ALA A 62 -13.13 1.13 -3.50
N LEU A 63 -12.14 1.90 -3.95
CA LEU A 63 -10.77 1.41 -4.14
C LEU A 63 -10.17 0.90 -2.82
N GLY A 64 -10.37 1.63 -1.72
CA GLY A 64 -9.91 1.22 -0.39
C GLY A 64 -10.57 -0.07 0.09
N LEU A 65 -11.89 -0.23 -0.13
CA LEU A 65 -12.65 -1.44 0.20
C LEU A 65 -12.21 -2.63 -0.64
N LYS A 66 -12.05 -2.44 -1.96
CA LYS A 66 -11.63 -3.51 -2.86
C LYS A 66 -10.23 -4.01 -2.48
N ARG A 67 -9.33 -3.09 -2.13
CA ARG A 67 -7.98 -3.43 -1.69
C ARG A 67 -7.97 -4.20 -0.35
N PHE A 68 -8.82 -3.79 0.59
CA PHE A 68 -9.03 -4.51 1.84
C PHE A 68 -9.55 -5.93 1.60
N GLU A 69 -10.61 -6.07 0.79
CA GLU A 69 -11.24 -7.34 0.47
C GLU A 69 -10.28 -8.33 -0.20
N GLU A 70 -9.57 -7.89 -1.25
CA GLU A 70 -8.57 -8.70 -1.95
C GLU A 70 -7.47 -9.18 -1.00
N ARG A 71 -6.98 -8.30 -0.13
CA ARG A 71 -5.92 -8.66 0.83
C ARG A 71 -6.40 -9.70 1.83
N VAL A 72 -7.55 -9.48 2.47
CA VAL A 72 -8.11 -10.43 3.45
C VAL A 72 -8.35 -11.79 2.80
N ARG A 73 -8.84 -11.81 1.56
CA ARG A 73 -9.07 -13.04 0.80
C ARG A 73 -7.75 -13.78 0.53
N GLU A 74 -6.73 -13.11 0.02
CA GLU A 74 -5.43 -13.72 -0.28
C GLU A 74 -4.69 -14.18 0.98
N GLU A 75 -4.75 -13.41 2.08
CA GLU A 75 -4.23 -13.81 3.39
C GLU A 75 -4.87 -15.12 3.87
N ALA A 76 -6.20 -15.23 3.75
CA ALA A 76 -6.91 -16.43 4.12
C ALA A 76 -6.52 -17.64 3.27
N ILE A 77 -6.41 -17.48 1.96
CA ILE A 77 -6.00 -18.55 1.04
C ILE A 77 -4.58 -19.03 1.37
N LEU A 78 -3.62 -18.12 1.49
CA LEU A 78 -2.23 -18.49 1.77
C LEU A 78 -2.06 -19.10 3.15
N TYR A 79 -2.77 -18.62 4.16
CA TYR A 79 -2.70 -19.22 5.49
C TYR A 79 -3.19 -20.67 5.50
N LEU A 80 -4.30 -20.95 4.81
CA LEU A 80 -4.81 -22.32 4.67
C LEU A 80 -3.85 -23.24 3.90
N GLN A 81 -3.10 -22.72 2.93
CA GLN A 81 -2.21 -23.52 2.09
C GLN A 81 -0.81 -23.72 2.69
N HIS A 82 -0.27 -22.69 3.36
CA HIS A 82 1.14 -22.64 3.72
C HIS A 82 1.42 -22.32 5.19
N THR A 83 0.40 -21.89 5.97
CA THR A 83 0.52 -21.40 7.37
C THR A 83 1.36 -20.13 7.54
N ASN A 84 2.43 -19.99 6.76
CA ASN A 84 3.35 -18.85 6.75
C ASN A 84 3.16 -18.03 5.47
N PHE A 85 3.26 -16.71 5.59
CA PHE A 85 3.28 -15.83 4.43
C PHE A 85 4.01 -14.52 4.72
N ILE A 86 4.45 -13.85 3.66
CA ILE A 86 4.96 -12.48 3.67
C ILE A 86 3.89 -11.56 3.07
N SER A 87 3.70 -10.40 3.68
CA SER A 87 2.75 -9.39 3.22
C SER A 87 3.46 -8.11 2.80
N ASP A 88 3.33 -7.69 1.54
CA ASP A 88 3.68 -6.32 1.12
C ASP A 88 2.60 -5.34 1.59
N GLY A 89 2.89 -4.64 2.68
CA GLY A 89 1.93 -3.81 3.39
C GLY A 89 0.92 -4.62 4.21
N SER A 90 -0.16 -3.97 4.62
CA SER A 90 -1.22 -4.57 5.42
C SER A 90 -2.53 -3.81 5.22
N VAL A 91 -3.65 -4.38 5.69
CA VAL A 91 -4.92 -3.65 5.74
C VAL A 91 -4.81 -2.37 6.58
N LEU A 92 -3.95 -2.35 7.61
CA LEU A 92 -3.70 -1.17 8.42
C LEU A 92 -2.96 -0.08 7.63
N ASN A 93 -1.94 -0.44 6.84
CA ASN A 93 -1.24 0.50 5.96
C ASN A 93 -2.23 1.19 5.01
N GLU A 94 -3.17 0.43 4.46
CA GLU A 94 -4.14 0.89 3.47
C GLU A 94 -5.16 1.86 4.08
N TRP A 95 -5.72 1.49 5.24
CA TRP A 95 -6.58 2.37 6.02
C TRP A 95 -5.86 3.68 6.38
N ILE A 96 -4.61 3.61 6.85
CA ILE A 96 -3.83 4.78 7.26
C ILE A 96 -3.60 5.72 6.07
N TYR A 97 -3.26 5.20 4.90
CA TYR A 97 -3.17 6.02 3.69
C TYR A 97 -4.47 6.79 3.42
N GLY A 98 -5.64 6.15 3.56
CA GLY A 98 -6.93 6.82 3.46
C GLY A 98 -7.09 7.96 4.48
N THR A 99 -6.74 7.73 5.75
CA THR A 99 -6.86 8.76 6.79
C THR A 99 -5.90 9.94 6.57
N VAL A 100 -4.68 9.68 6.08
CA VAL A 100 -3.70 10.74 5.80
C VAL A 100 -4.12 11.58 4.61
N ARG A 101 -4.78 10.99 3.58
CA ARG A 101 -5.42 11.77 2.50
C ARG A 101 -6.46 12.74 3.04
N MET A 102 -7.22 12.35 4.07
CA MET A 102 -8.18 13.27 4.71
C MET A 102 -7.50 14.40 5.48
N LYS A 103 -6.31 14.16 6.06
CA LYS A 103 -5.52 15.16 6.81
C LYS A 103 -4.79 16.16 5.89
N VAL A 104 -4.22 15.68 4.77
CA VAL A 104 -3.36 16.47 3.87
C VAL A 104 -4.11 16.99 2.64
N GLY A 105 -5.27 16.42 2.32
CA GLY A 105 -6.07 16.69 1.13
C GLY A 105 -6.10 15.48 0.18
N LEU A 106 -7.26 15.21 -0.42
CA LEU A 106 -7.53 14.00 -1.23
C LEU A 106 -6.54 13.81 -2.40
N ASN A 107 -5.99 14.92 -2.91
CA ASN A 107 -5.12 14.92 -4.08
C ASN A 107 -3.85 15.78 -3.86
N PRO A 108 -2.86 15.26 -3.10
CA PRO A 108 -1.70 16.04 -2.66
C PRO A 108 -0.79 16.52 -3.80
N GLY A 109 -0.85 15.86 -4.97
CA GLY A 109 -0.08 16.18 -6.18
C GLY A 109 -0.82 17.06 -7.20
N SER A 110 -2.07 17.47 -6.92
CA SER A 110 -2.82 18.36 -7.82
C SER A 110 -2.50 19.85 -7.58
N GLY A 111 -2.56 20.66 -8.63
CA GLY A 111 -2.34 22.10 -8.57
C GLY A 111 -3.25 22.79 -7.53
N PHE A 112 -2.78 23.92 -6.99
CA PHE A 112 -3.42 24.67 -5.90
C PHE A 112 -4.92 24.97 -6.13
N ILE A 113 -5.31 25.32 -7.36
CA ILE A 113 -6.69 25.65 -7.73
C ILE A 113 -7.62 24.41 -7.65
N HIS A 114 -7.14 23.22 -8.03
CA HIS A 114 -7.93 21.99 -7.97
C HIS A 114 -8.15 21.48 -6.53
N ARG A 115 -7.20 21.76 -5.62
CA ARG A 115 -7.31 21.46 -4.18
C ARG A 115 -8.35 22.33 -3.48
N ALA A 116 -8.42 23.62 -3.84
CA ALA A 116 -9.38 24.56 -3.26
C ALA A 116 -10.84 24.25 -3.66
N ALA A 117 -11.07 23.90 -4.93
CA ALA A 117 -12.42 23.59 -5.43
C ALA A 117 -13.04 22.34 -4.78
N LYS A 118 -12.28 21.24 -4.60
CA LYS A 118 -12.77 20.02 -3.92
C LYS A 118 -12.88 20.20 -2.39
N ALA A 119 -12.10 21.10 -1.79
CA ALA A 119 -12.19 21.39 -0.35
C ALA A 119 -13.46 22.16 0.03
N ILE A 120 -13.97 23.02 -0.85
CA ILE A 120 -15.17 23.84 -0.64
C ILE A 120 -16.46 23.01 -0.85
N LEU A 121 -16.49 22.14 -1.86
CA LEU A 121 -17.67 21.30 -2.13
C LEU A 121 -17.82 20.09 -1.16
N GLY A 122 -16.77 19.72 -0.41
CA GLY A 122 -16.76 18.56 0.51
C GLY A 122 -17.28 18.79 1.94
N LEU A 123 -17.87 19.96 2.23
CA LEU A 123 -18.34 20.32 3.58
C LEU A 123 -19.53 19.47 4.11
N PRO A 124 -20.55 19.07 3.32
CA PRO A 124 -21.67 18.27 3.84
C PRO A 124 -21.29 16.82 4.15
N GLY A 125 -20.36 16.23 3.39
CA GLY A 125 -19.98 14.82 3.51
C GLY A 125 -18.88 14.51 4.53
N ARG A 126 -18.13 15.52 4.99
CA ARG A 126 -16.97 15.34 5.89
C ARG A 126 -17.28 14.52 7.14
N GLY A 127 -18.46 14.75 7.73
CA GLY A 127 -18.93 14.00 8.89
C GLY A 127 -19.12 12.51 8.60
N PHE A 128 -19.71 12.19 7.44
CA PHE A 128 -19.87 10.82 6.98
C PHE A 128 -18.51 10.16 6.72
N TYR A 129 -17.63 10.79 5.95
CA TYR A 129 -16.30 10.24 5.65
C TYR A 129 -15.48 9.96 6.91
N LYS A 130 -15.53 10.86 7.91
CA LYS A 130 -14.85 10.64 9.19
C LYS A 130 -15.43 9.43 9.93
N LYS A 131 -16.76 9.30 10.00
CA LYS A 131 -17.43 8.15 10.62
C LYS A 131 -17.09 6.84 9.89
N TYR A 132 -17.14 6.86 8.56
CA TYR A 132 -16.76 5.73 7.72
C TYR A 132 -15.30 5.31 7.94
N MET A 133 -14.35 6.25 7.89
CA MET A 133 -12.94 5.95 8.11
C MET A 133 -12.68 5.44 9.53
N ASN A 134 -13.43 5.90 10.54
CA ASN A 134 -13.34 5.34 11.89
C ASN A 134 -13.83 3.89 11.94
N ALA A 135 -14.96 3.59 11.31
CA ALA A 135 -15.51 2.23 11.22
C ALA A 135 -14.57 1.29 10.45
N TYR A 136 -14.05 1.72 9.30
CA TYR A 136 -13.03 0.97 8.55
C TYR A 136 -11.79 0.74 9.42
N GLY A 137 -11.33 1.75 10.16
CA GLY A 137 -10.19 1.62 11.06
C GLY A 137 -10.41 0.63 12.20
N GLN A 138 -11.64 0.45 12.67
CA GLN A 138 -11.95 -0.56 13.67
C GLN A 138 -11.73 -1.97 13.11
N VAL A 139 -12.25 -2.24 11.91
CA VAL A 139 -12.11 -3.54 11.25
C VAL A 139 -10.65 -3.80 10.86
N ALA A 140 -9.97 -2.83 10.25
CA ALA A 140 -8.58 -2.97 9.83
C ALA A 140 -7.62 -3.24 11.01
N ARG A 141 -7.83 -2.54 12.15
CA ARG A 141 -7.04 -2.78 13.37
C ARG A 141 -7.28 -4.17 13.94
N LEU A 142 -8.54 -4.57 14.08
CA LEU A 142 -8.90 -5.90 14.61
C LEU A 142 -8.28 -7.02 13.77
N HIS A 143 -8.45 -6.94 12.45
CA HIS A 143 -7.85 -7.91 11.53
C HIS A 143 -6.32 -7.94 11.67
N SER A 144 -5.67 -6.78 11.64
CA SER A 144 -4.21 -6.68 11.75
C SER A 144 -3.65 -7.23 13.07
N GLN A 145 -4.39 -7.04 14.16
CA GLN A 145 -4.02 -7.53 15.48
C GLN A 145 -4.09 -9.06 15.56
N GLN A 146 -5.13 -9.65 14.96
CA GLN A 146 -5.39 -11.09 14.98
C GLN A 146 -4.52 -11.86 13.98
N TRP A 147 -4.33 -11.32 12.78
CA TRP A 147 -3.71 -12.03 11.68
C TRP A 147 -2.19 -11.91 11.66
N TYR A 148 -1.62 -10.72 11.79
CA TYR A 148 -0.18 -10.59 11.63
C TYR A 148 0.56 -11.02 12.90
N THR A 149 1.60 -11.83 12.75
CA THR A 149 2.43 -12.23 13.90
C THR A 149 3.44 -11.14 14.21
N ASP A 150 4.17 -10.71 13.17
CA ASP A 150 5.33 -9.84 13.27
C ASP A 150 5.28 -8.74 12.18
N VAL A 151 5.96 -7.63 12.44
CA VAL A 151 5.97 -6.47 11.54
C VAL A 151 7.39 -5.95 11.42
N VAL A 152 7.89 -5.85 10.20
CA VAL A 152 9.08 -5.08 9.85
C VAL A 152 8.63 -3.79 9.22
N HIS A 153 9.24 -2.67 9.60
CA HIS A 153 8.93 -1.37 9.04
C HIS A 153 10.18 -0.74 8.39
N LEU A 154 10.05 -0.39 7.12
CA LEU A 154 11.06 0.28 6.32
C LEU A 154 10.84 1.80 6.39
N PRO A 155 11.69 2.54 7.12
CA PRO A 155 11.52 3.98 7.30
C PRO A 155 11.81 4.75 6.01
N VAL A 156 11.42 6.02 5.97
CA VAL A 156 11.84 6.95 4.92
C VAL A 156 13.32 7.30 5.11
N GLU A 157 14.18 6.79 4.22
CA GLU A 157 15.64 7.01 4.28
C GLU A 157 16.15 8.04 3.26
N PHE A 158 15.37 8.32 2.22
CA PHE A 158 15.76 9.19 1.11
C PHE A 158 14.60 10.07 0.64
N PRO A 159 14.87 11.25 0.06
CA PRO A 159 13.86 12.07 -0.59
C PRO A 159 13.09 11.30 -1.66
N MET A 160 11.83 11.67 -1.86
CA MET A 160 10.99 11.15 -2.92
C MET A 160 11.56 11.63 -4.26
N SER A 161 11.58 10.73 -5.25
CA SER A 161 11.98 11.11 -6.62
C SER A 161 11.11 12.26 -7.12
N ALA A 162 11.75 13.22 -7.80
CA ALA A 162 11.10 14.37 -8.41
C ALA A 162 10.45 14.03 -9.78
N ASP A 163 10.32 12.75 -10.13
CA ASP A 163 9.82 12.26 -11.43
C ASP A 163 8.39 12.70 -11.81
N GLY A 164 7.66 13.38 -10.92
CA GLY A 164 6.35 13.96 -11.21
C GLY A 164 5.21 12.93 -11.39
N HIS A 165 5.50 11.64 -11.36
CA HIS A 165 4.52 10.57 -11.59
C HIS A 165 3.87 10.06 -10.29
N ARG A 166 4.36 10.52 -9.13
CA ARG A 166 3.90 10.07 -7.81
C ARG A 166 2.67 10.87 -7.37
N PRO A 167 1.58 10.20 -6.96
CA PRO A 167 0.32 10.87 -6.63
C PRO A 167 0.30 11.50 -5.22
N VAL A 168 1.46 11.67 -4.58
CA VAL A 168 1.58 12.03 -3.16
C VAL A 168 2.72 13.03 -2.94
N SER A 169 2.59 13.86 -1.91
CA SER A 169 3.60 14.85 -1.52
C SER A 169 4.55 14.31 -0.44
N GLU A 170 5.69 14.98 -0.21
CA GLU A 170 6.59 14.65 0.91
C GLU A 170 5.91 14.73 2.27
N ARG A 171 5.06 15.76 2.45
CA ARG A 171 4.24 15.90 3.66
C ARG A 171 3.33 14.69 3.86
N TYR A 172 2.68 14.22 2.80
CA TYR A 172 1.86 13.00 2.85
C TYR A 172 2.72 11.79 3.21
N ARG A 173 3.89 11.64 2.60
CA ARG A 173 4.79 10.50 2.81
C ARG A 173 5.26 10.41 4.26
N THR A 174 5.77 11.51 4.80
CA THR A 174 6.29 11.60 6.17
C THR A 174 5.19 11.37 7.21
N LEU A 175 4.01 11.96 7.00
CA LEU A 175 2.88 11.74 7.90
C LEU A 175 2.39 10.29 7.85
N SER A 176 2.35 9.68 6.66
CA SER A 176 1.98 8.26 6.53
C SER A 176 2.98 7.35 7.23
N ASP A 177 4.29 7.61 7.11
CA ASP A 177 5.33 6.84 7.77
C ASP A 177 5.14 6.81 9.29
N LYS A 178 4.95 8.00 9.88
CA LYS A 178 4.66 8.17 11.31
C LYS A 178 3.39 7.42 11.73
N GLU A 179 2.28 7.67 11.03
CA GLU A 179 0.96 7.13 11.41
C GLU A 179 0.92 5.61 11.26
N ILE A 180 1.62 5.04 10.27
CA ILE A 180 1.78 3.59 10.12
C ILE A 180 2.42 2.98 11.36
N ARG A 181 3.54 3.56 11.83
CA ARG A 181 4.24 3.07 13.03
C ARG A 181 3.36 3.17 14.27
N GLU A 182 2.74 4.32 14.49
CA GLU A 182 1.81 4.54 15.60
C GLU A 182 0.61 3.60 15.54
N GLY A 183 0.11 3.31 14.33
CA GLY A 183 -0.98 2.37 14.09
C GLY A 183 -0.65 0.98 14.60
N PHE A 184 0.52 0.43 14.25
CA PHE A 184 0.94 -0.89 14.73
C PHE A 184 1.15 -0.90 16.25
N LEU A 185 1.80 0.14 16.79
CA LEU A 185 1.98 0.27 18.25
C LEU A 185 0.63 0.28 18.98
N SER A 186 -0.38 0.96 18.42
CA SER A 186 -1.72 1.04 19.02
C SER A 186 -2.47 -0.30 19.10
N ILE A 187 -2.06 -1.30 18.32
CA ILE A 187 -2.63 -2.65 18.34
C ILE A 187 -1.70 -3.66 19.03
N GLY A 188 -0.69 -3.18 19.77
CA GLY A 188 0.24 -4.01 20.52
C GLY A 188 1.30 -4.71 19.66
N LYS A 189 1.54 -4.22 18.43
CA LYS A 189 2.61 -4.70 17.55
C LYS A 189 3.74 -3.70 17.53
N THR A 190 4.95 -4.12 17.90
CA THR A 190 6.15 -3.28 17.85
C THR A 190 6.90 -3.54 16.55
N PRO A 191 6.87 -2.63 15.57
CA PRO A 191 7.54 -2.89 14.30
C PRO A 191 9.05 -2.81 14.43
N GLU A 192 9.73 -3.81 13.88
CA GLU A 192 11.18 -3.86 13.81
C GLU A 192 11.67 -2.94 12.68
N LEU A 193 12.48 -1.94 13.02
CA LEU A 193 12.94 -0.94 12.06
C LEU A 193 14.12 -1.48 11.26
N VAL A 194 13.97 -1.58 9.95
CA VAL A 194 15.01 -2.13 9.07
C VAL A 194 15.36 -1.11 7.99
N SER A 195 16.63 -0.71 7.98
CA SER A 195 17.23 0.29 7.08
C SER A 195 18.41 -0.28 6.30
N GLY A 196 18.89 0.45 5.29
CA GLY A 196 20.04 0.10 4.44
C GLY A 196 19.66 -0.25 3.00
N SER A 197 20.60 -0.85 2.27
CA SER A 197 20.40 -1.44 0.94
C SER A 197 19.47 -2.65 0.99
N GLN A 198 18.97 -3.10 -0.17
CA GLN A 198 18.05 -4.25 -0.21
C GLN A 198 18.68 -5.52 0.35
N VAL A 199 19.95 -5.78 0.01
CA VAL A 199 20.71 -6.94 0.52
C VAL A 199 20.85 -6.88 2.04
N GLU A 200 21.20 -5.71 2.59
CA GLU A 200 21.32 -5.53 4.05
C GLU A 200 19.98 -5.70 4.76
N ARG A 201 18.89 -5.18 4.19
CA ARG A 201 17.54 -5.34 4.75
C ARG A 201 17.13 -6.80 4.78
N LEU A 202 17.31 -7.52 3.68
CA LEU A 202 17.00 -8.96 3.62
C LEU A 202 17.80 -9.72 4.67
N ARG A 203 19.11 -9.49 4.74
CA ARG A 203 19.98 -10.15 5.73
C ARG A 203 19.53 -9.87 7.16
N LYS A 204 19.18 -8.62 7.49
CA LYS A 204 18.66 -8.26 8.81
C LYS A 204 17.34 -8.98 9.13
N ILE A 205 16.39 -8.99 8.20
CA ILE A 205 15.08 -9.61 8.39
C ILE A 205 15.22 -11.14 8.55
N ILE A 206 16.00 -11.78 7.69
CA ILE A 206 16.26 -13.23 7.75
C ILE A 206 16.87 -13.61 9.11
N ASN A 207 17.89 -12.87 9.56
CA ASN A 207 18.53 -13.13 10.86
C ASN A 207 17.60 -12.86 12.04
N LEU A 208 16.77 -11.83 11.98
CA LEU A 208 15.86 -11.43 13.06
C LEU A 208 14.80 -12.49 13.35
N TYR A 209 14.33 -13.19 12.31
CA TYR A 209 13.27 -14.19 12.43
C TYR A 209 13.75 -15.63 12.20
N ASP A 210 15.06 -15.84 12.06
CA ASP A 210 15.67 -17.15 11.76
C ASP A 210 15.01 -17.83 10.55
N LEU A 211 14.85 -17.06 9.46
CA LEU A 211 14.16 -17.55 8.26
C LEU A 211 15.07 -18.47 7.43
N PRO A 212 14.52 -19.51 6.80
CA PRO A 212 15.28 -20.34 5.89
C PRO A 212 15.78 -19.50 4.71
N VAL A 213 16.94 -19.87 4.16
CA VAL A 213 17.46 -19.30 2.92
C VAL A 213 17.56 -20.42 1.90
N VAL A 214 16.70 -20.37 0.89
CA VAL A 214 16.63 -21.35 -0.21
C VAL A 214 17.20 -20.78 -1.52
N VAL A 215 17.27 -19.45 -1.65
CA VAL A 215 17.92 -18.74 -2.74
C VAL A 215 18.90 -17.71 -2.16
N PRO A 216 20.14 -17.59 -2.67
CA PRO A 216 21.09 -16.57 -2.22
C PRO A 216 20.49 -15.15 -2.28
N ILE A 217 20.79 -14.32 -1.27
CA ILE A 217 20.17 -12.99 -1.11
C ILE A 217 20.37 -12.11 -2.35
N ASP A 218 21.59 -12.04 -2.89
CA ASP A 218 21.90 -11.19 -4.05
C ASP A 218 21.14 -11.61 -5.31
N GLU A 219 20.98 -12.93 -5.50
CA GLU A 219 20.20 -13.49 -6.60
C GLU A 219 18.70 -13.19 -6.41
N ALA A 220 18.16 -13.36 -5.20
CA ALA A 220 16.78 -13.07 -4.88
C ALA A 220 16.41 -11.59 -5.09
N VAL A 221 17.32 -10.67 -4.77
CA VAL A 221 17.14 -9.23 -5.03
C VAL A 221 17.07 -8.97 -6.53
N THR A 222 17.99 -9.56 -7.31
CA THR A 222 18.03 -9.39 -8.77
C THR A 222 16.74 -9.92 -9.42
N GLN A 223 16.30 -11.11 -9.03
CA GLN A 223 15.05 -11.70 -9.53
C GLN A 223 13.81 -10.84 -9.17
N ALA A 224 13.76 -10.31 -7.94
CA ALA A 224 12.67 -9.44 -7.51
C ALA A 224 12.62 -8.12 -8.30
N GLU A 225 13.77 -7.51 -8.58
CA GLU A 225 13.86 -6.29 -9.37
C GLU A 225 13.38 -6.52 -10.81
N GLU A 226 13.75 -7.65 -11.42
CA GLU A 226 13.26 -8.06 -12.74
C GLU A 226 11.74 -8.22 -12.74
N GLN A 227 11.20 -9.02 -11.81
CA GLN A 227 9.75 -9.28 -11.71
C GLN A 227 8.96 -7.99 -11.54
N ILE A 228 9.44 -7.07 -10.68
CA ILE A 228 8.78 -5.78 -10.46
C ILE A 228 8.84 -4.90 -11.70
N ARG A 229 9.96 -4.91 -12.44
CA ARG A 229 10.11 -4.15 -13.68
C ARG A 229 9.09 -4.64 -14.71
N THR A 230 9.04 -5.94 -14.97
CA THR A 230 8.08 -6.54 -15.91
C THR A 230 6.64 -6.24 -15.53
N ASN A 231 6.27 -6.38 -14.25
CA ASN A 231 4.91 -6.08 -13.78
C ASN A 231 4.55 -4.60 -13.97
N ARG A 232 5.47 -3.68 -13.68
CA ARG A 232 5.25 -2.23 -13.88
C ARG A 232 5.05 -1.89 -15.35
N GLU A 233 5.80 -2.51 -16.25
CA GLU A 233 5.65 -2.32 -17.70
C GLU A 233 4.28 -2.80 -18.18
N ALA A 234 3.85 -3.99 -17.74
CA ALA A 234 2.55 -4.57 -18.08
C ALA A 234 1.39 -3.66 -17.61
N VAL A 235 1.43 -3.20 -16.36
CA VAL A 235 0.41 -2.30 -15.80
C VAL A 235 0.41 -0.95 -16.53
N SER A 236 1.59 -0.40 -16.84
CA SER A 236 1.71 0.87 -17.56
C SER A 236 1.12 0.77 -18.97
N LYS A 237 1.39 -0.33 -19.67
CA LYS A 237 0.80 -0.61 -20.99
C LYS A 237 -0.73 -0.66 -20.93
N ARG A 238 -1.27 -1.37 -19.94
CA ARG A 238 -2.73 -1.46 -19.69
C ARG A 238 -3.36 -0.09 -19.44
N ILE A 239 -2.70 0.75 -18.63
CA ILE A 239 -3.15 2.13 -18.37
C ILE A 239 -3.19 2.95 -19.66
N ILE A 240 -2.16 2.85 -20.50
CA ILE A 240 -2.08 3.59 -21.77
C ILE A 240 -3.19 3.14 -22.72
N GLU A 241 -3.42 1.84 -22.84
CA GLU A 241 -4.47 1.28 -23.71
C GLU A 241 -5.88 1.65 -23.28
N GLN A 242 -6.12 1.75 -21.96
CA GLN A 242 -7.43 2.09 -21.41
C GLN A 242 -7.69 3.60 -21.37
N TYR A 243 -6.66 4.44 -21.40
CA TYR A 243 -6.81 5.88 -21.21
C TYR A 243 -7.56 6.52 -22.37
N LYS A 244 -8.64 7.23 -22.04
CA LYS A 244 -9.34 8.15 -22.93
C LYS A 244 -9.40 9.51 -22.26
N GLU A 245 -9.06 10.57 -22.98
CA GLU A 245 -9.12 11.92 -22.41
C GLU A 245 -10.57 12.28 -22.05
N PRO A 246 -10.87 12.65 -20.79
CA PRO A 246 -12.24 12.95 -20.40
C PRO A 246 -12.75 14.21 -21.09
N SER A 247 -13.96 14.15 -21.63
CA SER A 247 -14.67 15.30 -22.18
C SER A 247 -14.96 16.36 -21.10
N LEU A 248 -15.21 17.61 -21.51
CA LEU A 248 -15.62 18.68 -20.58
C LEU A 248 -16.85 18.29 -19.74
N LYS A 249 -17.81 17.59 -20.34
CA LYS A 249 -19.02 17.11 -19.66
C LYS A 249 -18.69 16.09 -18.56
N GLU A 250 -17.76 15.17 -18.83
CA GLU A 250 -17.29 14.20 -17.85
C GLU A 250 -16.49 14.85 -16.72
N LYS A 251 -15.61 15.81 -17.05
CA LYS A 251 -14.89 16.60 -16.05
C LYS A 251 -15.84 17.33 -15.11
N ILE A 252 -16.92 17.93 -15.63
CA ILE A 252 -17.96 18.58 -14.82
C ILE A 252 -18.73 17.56 -13.97
N LYS A 253 -19.09 16.40 -14.56
CA LYS A 253 -19.76 15.31 -13.84
C LYS A 253 -18.94 14.80 -12.65
N PHE A 254 -17.62 14.62 -12.82
CA PHE A 254 -16.72 14.20 -11.73
C PHE A 254 -16.63 15.22 -10.58
N ILE A 255 -16.95 16.49 -10.86
CA ILE A 255 -16.97 17.55 -9.85
C ILE A 255 -18.33 17.61 -9.14
N SER A 256 -19.43 17.25 -9.83
CA SER A 256 -20.80 17.37 -9.31
C SER A 256 -21.33 16.12 -8.61
N GLU A 257 -20.80 14.93 -8.88
CA GLU A 257 -21.21 13.70 -8.17
C GLU A 257 -20.48 13.60 -6.82
N PHE A 258 -21.22 13.93 -5.76
CA PHE A 258 -20.87 13.74 -4.36
C PHE A 258 -21.51 12.48 -3.79
#